data_AF-A0AAV6DL11-F1
#
_entry.id   AF-A0AAV6DL11-F1
#
_cell.length_a   1.000
_cell.length_b   1.000
_cell.length_c   1.000
_cell.angle_alpha   90.00
_cell.angle_beta   90.00
_cell.angle_gamma   90.00
#
_symmetry.space_group_name_H-M   'P 1'
#
loop_
_entity.id
_entity.type
_entity.pdbx_description
1 polymer ?
#
loop_
_entity_poly.entity_id
_entity_poly.type
_entity_poly.pdbx_seq_one_letter_code
_entity_poly.pdbx_strand_id
1 'polypeptide(L)'
;MYQRRRNIVTRRDGRPVNVARFRGQLFVCATGCCCGRTEDGFAPVPTETFHREWERRRLRNVVHLTIGGCLGPCALANVVMLLFDGQAQWFHSVDSEIQVLALYDHVERMLDADRCLPPPAALAPYHFTASTWQPRPDGQPVDDARLWSAHRAHACATPDSGVSADGRALSVDRVVAVMEGQAALPRKNGELVFEEPWQGRVFGMAVALHEAGLFEWEEFRQTLIARIAAAEAGPGPFVYYEVWLQTFEDLLARRGLVTGPELDETTYQFEFGERDDVF
;
A
#
# COMPACT_ATOMS: atom_id res chain seq x y z
N MET A 1 9.79 -14.25 -35.37
CA MET A 1 10.76 -13.11 -35.29
C MET A 1 9.97 -11.83 -35.05
N TYR A 2 9.98 -11.28 -33.83
CA TYR A 2 9.23 -10.04 -33.50
C TYR A 2 9.83 -8.84 -34.27
N GLN A 3 9.12 -8.34 -35.28
CA GLN A 3 9.53 -7.14 -36.02
C GLN A 3 9.31 -5.90 -35.14
N ARG A 4 10.41 -5.30 -34.63
CA ARG A 4 10.37 -4.07 -33.85
C ARG A 4 9.94 -2.88 -34.72
N ARG A 5 8.64 -2.60 -34.78
CA ARG A 5 8.12 -1.33 -35.29
C ARG A 5 8.15 -0.29 -34.17
N ARG A 6 8.66 0.91 -34.46
CA ARG A 6 8.67 2.01 -33.49
C ARG A 6 7.22 2.40 -33.17
N ASN A 7 6.89 2.49 -31.88
CA ASN A 7 5.59 2.91 -31.40
C ASN A 7 5.76 4.30 -30.78
N ILE A 8 5.59 5.32 -31.61
CA ILE A 8 5.77 6.71 -31.20
C ILE A 8 4.48 7.22 -30.57
N VAL A 9 4.58 7.66 -29.32
CA VAL A 9 3.51 8.32 -28.57
C VAL A 9 3.92 9.77 -28.34
N THR A 10 3.00 10.70 -28.56
CA THR A 10 3.23 12.11 -28.26
C THR A 10 2.91 12.36 -26.79
N ARG A 11 3.91 12.83 -26.03
CA ARG A 11 3.73 13.21 -24.62
C ARG A 11 2.88 14.48 -24.50
N ARG A 12 2.38 14.76 -23.30
CA ARG A 12 1.62 16.00 -22.99
C ARG A 12 2.40 17.28 -23.33
N ASP A 13 3.73 17.24 -23.27
CA ASP A 13 4.63 18.35 -23.64
C ASP A 13 4.89 18.46 -25.16
N GLY A 14 4.20 17.66 -25.98
CA GLY A 14 4.34 17.62 -27.43
C GLY A 14 5.54 16.82 -27.95
N ARG A 15 6.41 16.29 -27.07
CA ARG A 15 7.60 15.55 -27.49
C ARG A 15 7.25 14.10 -27.89
N PRO A 16 7.74 13.59 -29.03
CA PRO A 16 7.55 12.19 -29.39
C PRO A 16 8.47 11.29 -28.55
N VAL A 17 7.92 10.19 -28.03
CA VAL A 17 8.67 9.15 -27.32
C VAL A 17 8.35 7.78 -27.90
N ASN A 18 9.37 6.94 -28.08
CA ASN A 18 9.16 5.55 -28.48
C ASN A 18 8.82 4.70 -27.25
N VAL A 19 7.56 4.25 -27.15
CA VAL A 19 7.08 3.41 -26.06
C VAL A 19 7.15 1.95 -26.48
N ALA A 20 7.97 1.15 -25.79
CA ALA A 20 8.08 -0.28 -26.07
C ALA A 20 6.72 -0.98 -25.91
N ARG A 21 6.39 -1.88 -26.84
CA ARG A 21 5.20 -2.73 -26.77
C ARG A 21 5.62 -4.14 -26.37
N PHE A 22 5.46 -4.46 -25.10
CA PHE A 22 5.76 -5.79 -24.59
C PHE A 22 4.63 -6.77 -24.97
N ARG A 23 4.99 -8.03 -25.21
CA ARG A 23 4.04 -9.15 -25.38
C ARG A 23 3.47 -9.62 -24.05
N GLY A 24 4.21 -9.38 -22.96
CA GLY A 24 3.74 -9.69 -21.62
C GLY A 24 4.43 -8.87 -20.53
N GLN A 25 3.98 -9.08 -19.31
CA GLN A 25 4.55 -8.51 -18.10
C GLN A 25 4.50 -9.54 -16.98
N LEU A 26 5.64 -9.74 -16.31
CA LEU A 26 5.80 -10.59 -15.15
C LEU A 26 5.88 -9.70 -13.91
N PHE A 27 4.88 -9.80 -13.04
CA PHE A 27 4.80 -9.08 -11.78
C PHE A 27 5.16 -10.02 -10.63
N VAL A 28 6.08 -9.60 -9.77
CA VAL A 28 6.53 -10.36 -8.60
C VAL A 28 6.24 -9.53 -7.36
N CYS A 29 5.32 -10.02 -6.52
CA CYS A 29 5.05 -9.41 -5.21
C CYS A 29 6.24 -9.69 -4.29
N ALA A 30 6.99 -8.65 -3.92
CA ALA A 30 8.20 -8.78 -3.09
C ALA A 30 8.26 -7.78 -1.92
N THR A 31 7.36 -6.78 -1.92
CA THR A 31 7.29 -5.74 -0.90
C THR A 31 5.88 -5.62 -0.32
N GLY A 32 5.09 -6.69 -0.41
CA GLY A 32 3.73 -6.75 0.11
C GLY A 32 3.70 -7.18 1.58
N CYS A 33 2.53 -7.06 2.21
CA CYS A 33 2.31 -7.42 3.62
C CYS A 33 2.54 -8.92 3.98
N CYS A 34 2.68 -9.82 2.99
CA CYS A 34 2.95 -11.25 3.20
C CYS A 34 4.14 -11.80 2.40
N CYS A 35 4.32 -11.36 1.15
CA CYS A 35 5.33 -11.94 0.25
C CYS A 35 6.75 -11.49 0.66
N GLY A 36 7.64 -12.46 0.89
CA GLY A 36 9.04 -12.19 1.24
C GLY A 36 9.29 -11.74 2.68
N ARG A 37 8.27 -11.72 3.53
CA ARG A 37 8.35 -11.31 4.94
C ARG A 37 8.81 -12.45 5.83
N THR A 38 10.10 -12.76 5.75
CA THR A 38 10.72 -13.86 6.49
C THR A 38 10.63 -13.69 8.01
N GLU A 39 10.58 -12.45 8.47
CA GLU A 39 10.38 -12.08 9.87
C GLU A 39 9.05 -12.58 10.45
N ASP A 40 8.03 -12.74 9.59
CA ASP A 40 6.68 -13.20 9.94
C ASP A 40 6.48 -14.71 9.65
N GLY A 41 7.57 -15.42 9.35
CA GLY A 41 7.55 -16.85 9.03
C GLY A 41 7.12 -17.19 7.61
N PHE A 42 6.99 -16.20 6.72
CA PHE A 42 6.79 -16.45 5.29
C PHE A 42 8.10 -16.84 4.60
N ALA A 43 8.00 -17.56 3.49
CA ALA A 43 9.17 -17.92 2.70
C ALA A 43 9.74 -16.68 1.96
N PRO A 44 11.06 -16.59 1.76
CA PRO A 44 11.65 -15.48 1.00
C PRO A 44 11.22 -15.52 -0.47
N VAL A 45 11.13 -14.35 -1.10
CA VAL A 45 10.93 -14.25 -2.56
C VAL A 45 12.30 -14.25 -3.25
N PRO A 46 12.56 -15.12 -4.25
CA PRO A 46 13.86 -15.16 -4.96
C PRO A 46 14.05 -14.00 -5.95
N THR A 47 13.98 -12.75 -5.49
CA THR A 47 14.03 -11.53 -6.31
C THR A 47 15.28 -11.46 -7.20
N GLU A 48 16.44 -11.83 -6.66
CA GLU A 48 17.71 -11.88 -7.40
C GLU A 48 17.67 -12.89 -8.56
N THR A 49 17.05 -14.04 -8.36
CA THR A 49 16.89 -15.07 -9.40
C THR A 49 15.98 -14.56 -10.53
N PHE A 50 14.88 -13.88 -10.18
CA PHE A 50 14.01 -13.23 -11.17
C PHE A 50 14.78 -12.22 -12.02
N HIS A 51 15.49 -11.29 -11.36
CA HIS A 51 16.24 -10.26 -12.07
C HIS A 51 17.32 -10.87 -12.97
N ARG A 52 18.13 -11.79 -12.42
CA ARG A 52 19.21 -12.48 -13.15
C ARG A 52 18.71 -13.21 -14.39
N GLU A 53 17.65 -14.01 -14.27
CA GLU A 53 17.13 -14.79 -15.39
C GLU A 53 16.48 -13.92 -16.47
N TRP A 54 15.78 -12.86 -16.07
CA TRP A 54 15.21 -11.89 -17.02
C TRP A 54 16.29 -11.19 -17.87
N GLU A 55 17.41 -10.82 -17.24
CA GLU A 55 18.56 -10.23 -17.95
C GLU A 55 19.25 -11.27 -18.84
N ARG A 56 19.57 -12.44 -18.29
CA ARG A 56 20.25 -13.54 -18.99
C ARG A 56 19.49 -13.98 -20.24
N ARG A 57 18.15 -14.08 -20.15
CA ARG A 57 17.26 -14.48 -21.26
C ARG A 57 16.88 -13.32 -22.18
N ARG A 58 17.37 -12.10 -21.90
CA ARG A 58 17.20 -10.89 -22.72
C ARG A 58 15.72 -10.50 -22.94
N LEU A 59 14.88 -10.72 -21.94
CA LEU A 59 13.44 -10.53 -22.03
C LEU A 59 13.01 -9.06 -21.94
N ARG A 60 13.91 -8.13 -21.58
CA ARG A 60 13.62 -6.70 -21.34
C ARG A 60 12.71 -6.00 -22.34
N ASN A 61 12.83 -6.33 -23.62
CA ASN A 61 12.06 -5.71 -24.70
C ASN A 61 10.90 -6.58 -25.22
N VAL A 62 10.60 -7.69 -24.54
CA VAL A 62 9.62 -8.69 -24.97
C VAL A 62 8.62 -8.94 -23.84
N VAL A 63 9.10 -9.29 -22.64
CA VAL A 63 8.31 -9.45 -21.42
C VAL A 63 8.91 -8.56 -20.34
N HIS A 64 8.15 -7.57 -19.89
CA HIS A 64 8.63 -6.64 -18.86
C HIS A 64 8.62 -7.32 -17.48
N LEU A 65 9.61 -7.05 -16.64
CA LEU A 65 9.66 -7.56 -15.27
C LEU A 65 9.40 -6.40 -14.31
N THR A 66 8.47 -6.61 -13.38
CA THR A 66 8.18 -5.68 -12.28
C THR A 66 8.29 -6.45 -10.97
N ILE A 67 9.21 -6.02 -10.10
CA ILE A 67 9.38 -6.58 -8.76
C ILE A 67 8.99 -5.49 -7.76
N GLY A 68 8.04 -5.79 -6.87
CA GLY A 68 7.56 -4.85 -5.86
C GLY A 68 6.06 -4.59 -5.96
N GLY A 69 5.53 -3.90 -4.95
CA GLY A 69 4.09 -3.70 -4.75
C GLY A 69 3.37 -4.96 -4.25
N CYS A 70 2.15 -4.77 -3.74
CA CYS A 70 1.26 -5.86 -3.37
C CYS A 70 0.38 -6.24 -4.57
N LEU A 71 0.31 -7.52 -4.91
CA LEU A 71 -0.63 -8.03 -5.92
C LEU A 71 -1.95 -8.53 -5.31
N GLY A 72 -1.95 -8.84 -4.01
CA GLY A 72 -2.96 -9.71 -3.41
C GLY A 72 -3.09 -11.06 -4.15
N PRO A 73 -4.07 -11.90 -3.79
CA PRO A 73 -4.76 -11.95 -2.50
C PRO A 73 -3.80 -12.38 -1.38
N CYS A 74 -3.83 -11.69 -0.23
CA CYS A 74 -2.83 -11.88 0.83
C CYS A 74 -2.88 -13.25 1.55
N ALA A 75 -3.94 -14.04 1.34
CA ALA A 75 -4.04 -15.41 1.84
C ALA A 75 -3.00 -16.36 1.23
N LEU A 76 -2.42 -15.96 0.09
CA LEU A 76 -1.37 -16.67 -0.60
C LEU A 76 -0.11 -15.82 -0.56
N ALA A 77 0.99 -16.35 -0.03
CA ALA A 77 2.29 -15.67 -0.01
C ALA A 77 3.06 -15.91 -1.31
N ASN A 78 4.06 -15.07 -1.57
CA ASN A 78 4.96 -15.10 -2.74
C ASN A 78 4.21 -15.20 -4.07
N VAL A 79 3.28 -14.27 -4.27
CA VAL A 79 2.41 -14.21 -5.44
C VAL A 79 3.16 -13.64 -6.65
N VAL A 80 2.96 -14.28 -7.80
CA VAL A 80 3.48 -13.87 -9.10
C VAL A 80 2.34 -13.85 -10.10
N MET A 81 2.21 -12.75 -10.85
CA MET A 81 1.24 -12.63 -11.94
C MET A 81 1.98 -12.52 -13.27
N LEU A 82 1.70 -13.43 -14.19
CA LEU A 82 2.17 -13.39 -15.57
C LEU A 82 1.03 -12.96 -16.48
N LEU A 83 1.12 -11.74 -17.01
CA LEU A 83 0.23 -11.26 -18.05
C LEU A 83 0.88 -11.51 -19.41
N PHE A 84 0.26 -12.28 -20.28
CA PHE A 84 0.76 -12.58 -21.62
C PHE A 84 -0.38 -12.48 -22.64
N ASP A 85 -0.21 -11.63 -23.67
CA ASP A 85 -1.22 -11.37 -24.70
C ASP A 85 -2.65 -11.13 -24.16
N GLY A 86 -2.75 -10.42 -23.03
CA GLY A 86 -4.02 -10.09 -22.36
C GLY A 86 -4.59 -11.18 -21.45
N GLN A 87 -3.91 -12.32 -21.31
CA GLN A 87 -4.31 -13.39 -20.39
C GLN A 87 -3.40 -13.40 -19.16
N ALA A 88 -4.01 -13.30 -17.97
CA ALA A 88 -3.30 -13.37 -16.70
C ALA A 88 -3.27 -14.81 -16.16
N GLN A 89 -2.08 -15.29 -15.82
CA GLN A 89 -1.86 -16.51 -15.03
C GLN A 89 -1.31 -16.10 -13.66
N TRP A 90 -1.89 -16.64 -12.58
CA TRP A 90 -1.48 -16.33 -11.22
C TRP A 90 -0.81 -17.53 -10.57
N PHE A 91 0.27 -17.28 -9.85
CA PHE A 91 1.02 -18.28 -9.11
C PHE A 91 1.23 -17.83 -7.67
N HIS A 92 1.29 -18.77 -6.74
CA HIS A 92 1.60 -18.51 -5.33
C HIS A 92 2.76 -19.38 -4.85
N SER A 93 3.23 -19.12 -3.62
CA SER A 93 4.29 -19.89 -2.97
C SER A 93 5.54 -20.02 -3.84
N VAL A 94 5.86 -18.97 -4.61
CA VAL A 94 7.05 -18.93 -5.45
C VAL A 94 8.25 -18.52 -4.60
N ASP A 95 8.88 -19.50 -3.97
CA ASP A 95 9.94 -19.33 -2.97
C ASP A 95 11.27 -20.02 -3.34
N SER A 96 11.32 -20.71 -4.49
CA SER A 96 12.49 -21.47 -4.93
C SER A 96 12.97 -21.08 -6.33
N GLU A 97 14.27 -21.24 -6.56
CA GLU A 97 14.89 -20.99 -7.88
C GLU A 97 14.30 -21.90 -8.97
N ILE A 98 13.95 -23.14 -8.65
CA ILE A 98 13.35 -24.08 -9.60
C ILE A 98 12.02 -23.55 -10.14
N GLN A 99 11.17 -22.97 -9.29
CA GLN A 99 9.91 -22.37 -9.73
C GLN A 99 10.15 -21.14 -10.62
N VAL A 100 11.13 -20.30 -10.27
CA VAL A 100 11.49 -19.12 -11.09
C VAL A 100 11.96 -19.55 -12.48
N LEU A 101 12.81 -20.57 -12.56
CA LEU A 101 13.27 -21.12 -13.84
C LEU A 101 12.09 -21.69 -14.64
N ALA A 102 11.20 -22.46 -14.01
CA ALA A 102 10.00 -22.99 -14.66
C ALA A 102 9.06 -21.89 -15.18
N LEU A 103 8.96 -20.74 -14.49
CA LEU A 103 8.20 -19.58 -14.96
C LEU A 103 8.81 -18.99 -16.23
N TYR A 104 10.13 -18.82 -16.27
CA TYR A 104 10.80 -18.32 -17.48
C TYR A 104 10.77 -19.31 -18.64
N ASP A 105 10.95 -20.61 -18.38
CA ASP A 105 10.80 -21.65 -19.40
C ASP A 105 9.38 -21.66 -19.98
N HIS A 106 8.35 -21.44 -19.14
CA HIS A 106 6.97 -21.29 -19.59
C HIS A 106 6.77 -20.04 -20.45
N VAL A 107 7.34 -18.90 -20.05
CA VAL A 107 7.34 -17.66 -20.86
C VAL A 107 7.94 -17.90 -22.24
N GLU A 108 9.10 -18.53 -22.32
CA GLU A 108 9.76 -18.85 -23.59
C GLU A 108 8.92 -19.81 -24.44
N ARG A 109 8.32 -20.84 -23.84
CA ARG A 109 7.38 -21.72 -24.55
C ARG A 109 6.18 -20.98 -25.12
N MET A 110 5.62 -20.00 -24.40
CA MET A 110 4.51 -19.18 -24.92
C MET A 110 4.96 -18.24 -26.04
N LEU A 111 6.16 -17.68 -25.95
CA LEU A 111 6.77 -16.88 -27.01
C LEU A 111 7.03 -17.70 -28.27
N ASP A 112 7.55 -18.93 -28.12
CA ASP A 112 7.82 -19.86 -29.22
C ASP A 112 6.53 -20.36 -29.88
N ALA A 113 5.49 -20.62 -29.09
CA ALA A 113 4.19 -21.06 -29.57
C ALA A 113 3.31 -19.92 -30.11
N ASP A 114 3.74 -18.66 -29.93
CA ASP A 114 3.00 -17.44 -30.27
C ASP A 114 1.56 -17.41 -29.71
N ARG A 115 1.37 -17.98 -28.51
CA ARG A 115 0.07 -18.05 -27.83
C ARG A 115 0.26 -18.33 -26.35
N CYS A 116 -0.75 -17.98 -25.56
CA CYS A 116 -0.80 -18.39 -24.16
C CYS A 116 -0.97 -19.92 -24.05
N LEU A 117 -0.22 -20.54 -23.15
CA LEU A 117 -0.27 -21.97 -22.87
C LEU A 117 -0.71 -22.18 -21.41
N PRO A 118 -1.35 -23.32 -21.09
CA PRO A 118 -1.59 -23.67 -19.69
C PRO A 118 -0.26 -23.85 -18.94
N PRO A 119 -0.24 -23.61 -17.62
CA PRO A 119 0.96 -23.83 -16.81
C PRO A 119 1.52 -25.25 -16.99
N PRO A 120 2.86 -25.41 -17.04
CA PRO A 120 3.48 -26.73 -17.07
C PRO A 120 3.24 -27.48 -15.75
N ALA A 121 3.43 -28.79 -15.75
CA ALA A 121 3.22 -29.64 -14.57
C ALA A 121 3.99 -29.17 -13.31
N ALA A 122 5.17 -28.57 -13.49
CA ALA A 122 5.96 -28.00 -12.40
C ALA A 122 5.32 -26.77 -11.73
N LEU A 123 4.44 -26.05 -12.44
CA LEU A 123 3.77 -24.85 -11.93
C LEU A 123 2.28 -25.05 -11.67
N ALA A 124 1.68 -26.11 -12.21
CA ALA A 124 0.25 -26.41 -12.05
C ALA A 124 -0.23 -26.43 -10.58
N PRO A 125 0.53 -26.97 -9.60
CA PRO A 125 0.12 -26.97 -8.19
C PRO A 125 0.02 -25.57 -7.56
N TYR A 126 0.69 -24.58 -8.15
CA TYR A 126 0.77 -23.21 -7.63
C TYR A 126 -0.17 -22.27 -8.38
N HIS A 127 -0.83 -22.75 -9.43
CA HIS A 127 -1.64 -21.93 -10.32
C HIS A 127 -3.05 -21.72 -9.78
N PHE A 128 -3.50 -20.47 -9.76
CA PHE A 128 -4.86 -20.09 -9.38
C PHE A 128 -5.39 -18.96 -10.28
N THR A 129 -6.65 -18.59 -10.07
CA THR A 129 -7.26 -17.41 -10.71
C THR A 129 -7.74 -16.45 -9.64
N ALA A 130 -7.39 -15.17 -9.76
CA ALA A 130 -7.78 -14.15 -8.79
C ALA A 130 -9.07 -13.40 -9.16
N SER A 131 -9.63 -13.67 -10.34
CA SER A 131 -10.67 -12.84 -10.93
C SER A 131 -11.86 -13.65 -11.42
N THR A 132 -13.07 -13.15 -11.17
CA THR A 132 -14.34 -13.83 -11.46
C THR A 132 -14.67 -13.93 -12.95
N TRP A 133 -13.91 -13.27 -13.83
CA TRP A 133 -14.02 -13.40 -15.28
C TRP A 133 -13.10 -14.49 -15.85
N GLN A 134 -12.30 -15.17 -15.01
CA GLN A 134 -11.41 -16.25 -15.42
C GLN A 134 -11.99 -17.61 -14.98
N PRO A 135 -12.01 -18.63 -15.86
CA PRO A 135 -12.39 -19.99 -15.47
C PRO A 135 -11.45 -20.54 -14.40
N ARG A 136 -12.00 -21.27 -13.42
CA ARG A 136 -11.19 -21.88 -12.38
C ARG A 136 -10.29 -22.98 -12.96
N PRO A 137 -9.02 -23.10 -12.52
CA PRO A 137 -8.13 -24.15 -13.03
C PRO A 137 -8.60 -25.58 -12.72
N ASP A 138 -9.39 -25.75 -11.66
CA ASP A 138 -9.99 -27.03 -11.24
C ASP A 138 -11.25 -27.40 -12.04
N GLY A 139 -11.68 -26.54 -12.98
CA GLY A 139 -12.87 -26.76 -13.81
C GLY A 139 -14.20 -26.54 -13.09
N GLN A 140 -14.19 -26.11 -11.82
CA GLN A 140 -15.42 -25.75 -11.11
C GLN A 140 -16.02 -24.46 -11.68
N PRO A 141 -17.36 -24.27 -11.58
CA PRO A 141 -17.99 -23.02 -11.98
C PRO A 141 -17.48 -21.84 -11.16
N VAL A 142 -17.45 -20.66 -11.78
CA VAL A 142 -17.11 -19.38 -11.13
C VAL A 142 -18.40 -18.78 -10.56
N ASP A 143 -18.82 -19.25 -9.39
CA ASP A 143 -20.04 -18.83 -8.69
C ASP A 143 -19.76 -17.99 -7.42
N ASP A 144 -18.49 -17.65 -7.20
CA ASP A 144 -17.96 -16.85 -6.10
C ASP A 144 -17.99 -15.33 -6.37
N ALA A 145 -18.81 -14.90 -7.34
CA ALA A 145 -19.00 -13.50 -7.67
C ALA A 145 -19.54 -12.73 -6.47
N ARG A 146 -18.65 -12.01 -5.77
CA ARG A 146 -19.05 -11.00 -4.78
C ARG A 146 -19.61 -9.80 -5.52
N LEU A 147 -20.90 -9.86 -5.83
CA LEU A 147 -21.62 -8.72 -6.38
C LEU A 147 -21.47 -7.56 -5.40
N TRP A 148 -21.10 -6.39 -5.93
CA TRP A 148 -21.08 -5.16 -5.16
C TRP A 148 -22.47 -4.94 -4.56
N SER A 149 -22.59 -5.16 -3.25
CA SER A 149 -23.78 -4.83 -2.48
C SER A 149 -23.43 -3.61 -1.65
N ALA A 150 -24.14 -2.50 -1.86
CA ALA A 150 -23.96 -1.27 -1.09
C ALA A 150 -24.12 -1.47 0.44
N HIS A 151 -24.65 -2.60 0.89
CA HIS A 151 -24.94 -2.92 2.29
C HIS A 151 -24.09 -4.02 2.93
N ARG A 152 -23.07 -4.55 2.23
CA ARG A 152 -22.14 -5.54 2.80
C ARG A 152 -20.69 -5.24 2.42
N ALA A 153 -20.17 -4.16 2.99
CA ALA A 153 -18.74 -4.01 3.11
C ALA A 153 -18.27 -4.91 4.26
N HIS A 154 -17.79 -6.11 3.95
CA HIS A 154 -16.84 -6.74 4.86
C HIS A 154 -15.60 -5.86 4.87
N ALA A 155 -15.23 -5.38 6.06
CA ALA A 155 -13.97 -4.70 6.28
C ALA A 155 -12.85 -5.55 5.66
N CYS A 156 -12.23 -5.03 4.60
CA CYS A 156 -11.06 -5.64 4.03
C CYS A 156 -9.96 -5.45 5.07
N ALA A 157 -9.76 -6.44 5.93
CA ALA A 157 -8.63 -6.46 6.82
C ALA A 157 -7.37 -6.60 5.95
N THR A 158 -6.72 -5.47 5.69
CA THR A 158 -5.29 -5.46 5.39
C THR A 158 -4.59 -6.17 6.55
N PRO A 159 -3.81 -7.23 6.30
CA PRO A 159 -3.01 -7.83 7.36
C PRO A 159 -2.08 -6.75 7.93
N ASP A 160 -2.00 -6.69 9.26
CA ASP A 160 -0.97 -5.94 9.95
C ASP A 160 0.37 -6.22 9.28
N SER A 161 1.03 -5.17 8.83
CA SER A 161 2.44 -5.25 8.45
C SER A 161 3.27 -5.34 9.73
N GLY A 162 3.14 -6.48 10.42
CA GLY A 162 3.67 -6.69 11.75
C GLY A 162 5.18 -6.83 11.73
N VAL A 163 5.92 -5.79 12.11
CA VAL A 163 7.28 -5.97 12.63
C VAL A 163 7.20 -6.05 14.15
N SER A 164 7.51 -7.25 14.64
CA SER A 164 8.09 -7.70 15.92
C SER A 164 7.45 -7.46 17.30
N ALA A 165 7.52 -8.58 18.04
CA ALA A 165 7.03 -8.88 19.38
C ALA A 165 7.93 -8.39 20.54
N ASP A 166 8.62 -7.25 20.39
CA ASP A 166 9.30 -6.60 21.53
C ASP A 166 8.45 -5.42 21.99
N GLY A 167 7.56 -5.70 22.93
CA GLY A 167 6.51 -4.81 23.40
C GLY A 167 7.01 -3.52 24.05
N ARG A 168 7.34 -2.52 23.22
CA ARG A 168 7.35 -1.10 23.63
C ARG A 168 7.23 -0.12 22.44
N ALA A 169 6.09 -0.17 21.77
CA ALA A 169 5.43 0.98 21.13
C ALA A 169 3.97 0.59 20.90
N LEU A 170 3.01 1.43 21.29
CA LEU A 170 1.63 1.26 20.86
C LEU A 170 1.61 1.60 19.36
N SER A 171 1.36 0.63 18.48
CA SER A 171 1.28 0.89 17.05
C SER A 171 0.27 2.01 16.77
N VAL A 172 0.58 2.89 15.81
CA VAL A 172 -0.32 3.94 15.32
C VAL A 172 -1.73 3.38 15.05
N ASP A 173 -1.82 2.15 14.55
CA ASP A 173 -3.08 1.45 14.30
C ASP A 173 -3.90 1.21 15.57
N ARG A 174 -3.27 0.93 16.72
CA ARG A 174 -3.96 0.77 18.00
C ARG A 174 -4.42 2.12 18.56
N VAL A 175 -3.59 3.15 18.42
CA VAL A 175 -3.91 4.54 18.80
C VAL A 175 -5.12 5.05 18.00
N VAL A 176 -5.15 4.76 16.70
CA VAL A 176 -6.22 5.08 15.75
C VAL A 176 -7.47 4.19 15.94
N ALA A 177 -7.31 2.93 16.36
CA ALA A 177 -8.42 2.02 16.66
C ALA A 177 -9.16 2.39 17.96
N VAL A 178 -8.48 2.98 18.95
CA VAL A 178 -9.13 3.45 20.20
C VAL A 178 -9.95 4.74 19.98
N MET A 179 -9.77 5.43 18.86
CA MET A 179 -10.57 6.61 18.49
C MET A 179 -11.89 6.21 17.81
N GLU A 180 -12.85 5.76 18.62
CA GLU A 180 -14.24 5.52 18.20
C GLU A 180 -15.18 6.67 18.62
N GLY A 181 -16.34 6.77 17.97
CA GLY A 181 -17.37 7.76 18.30
C GLY A 181 -17.05 9.17 17.79
N GLN A 182 -17.35 10.20 18.60
CA GLN A 182 -17.23 11.61 18.21
C GLN A 182 -15.80 12.09 17.96
N ALA A 183 -14.79 11.35 18.45
CA ALA A 183 -13.38 11.65 18.19
C ALA A 183 -12.79 10.83 17.02
N ALA A 184 -13.60 10.06 16.29
CA ALA A 184 -13.10 9.28 15.16
C ALA A 184 -12.46 10.19 14.10
N LEU A 185 -11.27 9.81 13.63
CA LEU A 185 -10.57 10.54 12.58
C LEU A 185 -11.35 10.44 11.26
N PRO A 186 -11.42 11.52 10.46
CA PRO A 186 -12.02 11.49 9.12
C PRO A 186 -11.35 10.42 8.24
N ARG A 187 -12.18 9.51 7.70
CA ARG A 187 -11.73 8.43 6.82
C ARG A 187 -12.49 8.42 5.50
N LYS A 188 -11.82 8.07 4.40
CA LYS A 188 -12.43 7.77 3.10
C LYS A 188 -11.89 6.43 2.63
N ASN A 189 -12.78 5.48 2.36
CA ASN A 189 -12.41 4.10 2.03
C ASN A 189 -11.53 3.40 3.10
N GLY A 190 -11.62 3.82 4.37
CA GLY A 190 -10.83 3.26 5.47
C GLY A 190 -9.46 3.90 5.69
N GLU A 191 -8.98 4.73 4.75
CA GLU A 191 -7.74 5.49 4.90
C GLU A 191 -7.99 6.82 5.61
N LEU A 192 -7.02 7.27 6.41
CA LEU A 192 -7.01 8.62 6.99
C LEU A 192 -6.93 9.63 5.85
N VAL A 193 -7.85 10.59 5.84
CA VAL A 193 -7.85 11.66 4.85
C VAL A 193 -7.37 12.94 5.49
N PHE A 194 -6.29 13.48 4.94
CA PHE A 194 -5.82 14.82 5.21
C PHE A 194 -6.12 15.67 3.97
N GLU A 195 -6.91 16.72 4.14
CA GLU A 195 -7.22 17.70 3.09
C GLU A 195 -6.06 18.66 2.84
N GLU A 196 -5.29 18.93 3.89
CA GLU A 196 -4.13 19.83 3.85
C GLU A 196 -2.89 19.17 4.47
N PRO A 197 -1.66 19.45 3.98
CA PRO A 197 -0.43 18.81 4.47
C PRO A 197 -0.20 18.95 5.97
N TRP A 198 -0.63 20.06 6.58
CA TRP A 198 -0.45 20.30 8.02
C TRP A 198 -1.27 19.34 8.89
N GLN A 199 -2.42 18.85 8.40
CA GLN A 199 -3.29 17.96 9.17
C GLN A 199 -2.61 16.63 9.45
N GLY A 200 -1.88 16.10 8.47
CA GLY A 200 -1.07 14.89 8.63
C GLY A 200 0.13 15.08 9.53
N ARG A 201 0.79 16.25 9.46
CA ARG A 201 1.94 16.58 10.32
C ARG A 201 1.53 16.68 11.79
N VAL A 202 0.44 17.40 12.06
CA VAL A 202 -0.11 17.61 13.38
C VAL A 202 -0.54 16.27 14.00
N PHE A 203 -1.21 15.42 13.23
CA PHE A 203 -1.51 14.04 13.62
C PHE A 203 -0.24 13.23 13.97
N GLY A 204 0.76 13.23 13.09
CA GLY A 204 2.01 12.51 13.31
C GLY A 204 2.77 12.99 14.55
N MET A 205 2.77 14.29 14.82
CA MET A 205 3.41 14.86 16.01
C MET A 205 2.75 14.36 17.31
N ALA A 206 1.41 14.34 17.41
CA ALA A 206 0.78 13.83 18.64
C ALA A 206 1.04 12.34 18.86
N VAL A 207 1.02 11.54 17.80
CA VAL A 207 1.36 10.11 17.89
C VAL A 207 2.79 9.94 18.39
N ALA A 208 3.76 10.64 17.80
CA ALA A 208 5.16 10.56 18.19
C ALA A 208 5.41 11.00 19.65
N LEU A 209 4.77 12.09 20.10
CA LEU A 209 4.91 12.56 21.49
C LEU A 209 4.22 11.62 22.50
N HIS A 210 3.11 10.98 22.10
CA HIS A 210 2.49 9.93 22.90
C HIS A 210 3.38 8.68 23.00
N GLU A 211 3.96 8.22 21.89
CA GLU A 211 4.92 7.11 21.88
C GLU A 211 6.15 7.40 22.73
N ALA A 212 6.59 8.66 22.76
CA ALA A 212 7.65 9.14 23.65
C ALA A 212 7.24 9.21 25.14
N GLY A 213 5.98 8.92 25.47
CA GLY A 213 5.45 8.91 26.85
C GLY A 213 5.27 10.30 27.46
N LEU A 214 5.20 11.34 26.64
CA LEU A 214 5.07 12.72 27.12
C LEU A 214 3.64 13.07 27.55
N PHE A 215 2.65 12.35 27.01
CA PHE A 215 1.27 12.37 27.47
C PHE A 215 0.56 11.04 27.18
N GLU A 216 -0.55 10.80 27.86
CA GLU A 216 -1.39 9.62 27.65
C GLU A 216 -2.44 9.88 26.57
N TRP A 217 -2.61 8.95 25.63
CA TRP A 217 -3.53 9.13 24.50
C TRP A 217 -4.99 9.33 24.93
N GLU A 218 -5.41 8.66 26.01
CA GLU A 218 -6.76 8.74 26.52
C GLU A 218 -7.11 10.13 27.08
N GLU A 219 -6.13 10.84 27.66
CA GLU A 219 -6.29 12.24 28.11
C GLU A 219 -6.53 13.18 26.93
N PHE A 220 -5.75 13.01 25.87
CA PHE A 220 -5.93 13.76 24.62
C PHE A 220 -7.31 13.48 24.02
N ARG A 221 -7.69 12.21 23.91
CA ARG A 221 -8.98 11.77 23.35
C ARG A 221 -10.17 12.35 24.10
N GLN A 222 -10.17 12.31 25.43
CA GLN A 222 -11.25 12.85 26.24
C GLN A 222 -11.39 14.37 26.07
N THR A 223 -10.27 15.08 26.03
CA THR A 223 -10.26 16.53 25.80
C THR A 223 -10.79 16.87 24.40
N LEU A 224 -10.41 16.10 23.39
CA LEU A 224 -10.88 16.26 22.02
C LEU A 224 -12.39 16.05 21.89
N ILE A 225 -12.94 14.98 22.49
CA ILE A 225 -14.39 14.71 22.49
C ILE A 225 -15.17 15.90 23.07
N ALA A 226 -14.72 16.42 24.21
CA ALA A 226 -15.38 17.55 24.86
C ALA A 226 -15.36 18.80 23.97
N ARG A 227 -14.26 19.05 23.25
CA ARG A 227 -14.15 20.19 22.34
C ARG A 227 -14.94 20.04 21.06
N ILE A 228 -14.97 18.85 20.47
CA ILE A 228 -15.81 18.55 19.30
C ILE A 228 -17.27 18.80 19.66
N ALA A 229 -17.75 18.26 20.79
CA ALA A 229 -19.13 18.47 21.23
C ALA A 229 -19.46 19.96 21.46
N ALA A 230 -18.52 20.75 21.99
CA ALA A 230 -18.70 22.19 22.16
C ALA A 230 -18.68 22.96 20.83
N ALA A 231 -17.81 22.59 19.90
CA ALA A 231 -17.69 23.20 18.59
C ALA A 231 -18.90 22.90 17.69
N GLU A 232 -19.43 21.66 17.74
CA GLU A 232 -20.65 21.26 17.04
C GLU A 232 -21.91 22.03 17.52
N ALA A 233 -21.92 22.45 18.78
CA ALA A 233 -23.03 23.22 19.37
C ALA A 233 -22.95 24.73 19.09
N GLY A 234 -21.82 25.22 18.57
CA GLY A 234 -21.59 26.64 18.30
C GLY A 234 -22.10 27.10 16.92
N PRO A 235 -22.32 28.40 16.72
CA PRO A 235 -22.62 28.95 15.41
C PRO A 235 -21.33 29.11 14.59
N GLY A 236 -21.10 28.25 13.59
CA GLY A 236 -19.96 28.38 12.66
C GLY A 236 -19.68 27.12 11.83
N PRO A 237 -18.81 27.22 10.80
CA PRO A 237 -18.30 26.04 10.09
C PRO A 237 -17.40 25.22 11.02
N PHE A 238 -17.65 23.91 11.09
CA PHE A 238 -16.87 22.98 11.89
C PHE A 238 -15.73 22.38 11.03
N VAL A 239 -14.48 22.65 11.41
CA VAL A 239 -13.29 22.05 10.79
C VAL A 239 -12.61 21.14 11.82
N TYR A 240 -12.73 19.83 11.60
CA TYR A 240 -12.29 18.80 12.57
C TYR A 240 -10.81 18.97 12.99
N TYR A 241 -9.90 19.14 12.03
CA TYR A 241 -8.46 19.22 12.33
C TYR A 241 -8.05 20.53 13.01
N GLU A 242 -8.85 21.61 12.93
CA GLU A 242 -8.58 22.84 13.70
C GLU A 242 -8.90 22.62 15.17
N VAL A 243 -10.04 21.98 15.48
CA VAL A 243 -10.38 21.59 16.84
C VAL A 243 -9.34 20.62 17.41
N TRP A 244 -8.84 19.71 16.57
CA TRP A 244 -7.78 18.78 16.91
C TRP A 244 -6.47 19.51 17.25
N LEU A 245 -6.03 20.44 16.40
CA LEU A 245 -4.82 21.24 16.61
C LEU A 245 -4.89 22.03 17.91
N GLN A 246 -5.98 22.76 18.15
CA GLN A 246 -6.18 23.51 19.39
C GLN A 246 -6.15 22.59 20.63
N THR A 247 -6.76 21.40 20.53
CA THR A 247 -6.72 20.41 21.61
C THR A 247 -5.28 19.98 21.91
N PHE A 248 -4.48 19.80 20.86
CA PHE A 248 -3.10 19.36 20.97
C PHE A 248 -2.22 20.46 21.58
N GLU A 249 -2.33 21.69 21.11
CA GLU A 249 -1.61 22.85 21.66
C GLU A 249 -1.90 23.06 23.15
N ASP A 250 -3.18 23.00 23.54
CA ASP A 250 -3.59 23.12 24.93
C ASP A 250 -3.06 21.98 25.81
N LEU A 251 -2.97 20.76 25.27
CA LEU A 251 -2.37 19.63 25.97
C LEU A 251 -0.87 19.85 26.19
N LEU A 252 -0.15 20.28 25.17
CA LEU A 252 1.28 20.59 25.27
C LEU A 252 1.55 21.72 26.28
N ALA A 253 0.73 22.76 26.28
CA ALA A 253 0.81 23.85 27.23
C ALA A 253 0.57 23.40 28.67
N ARG A 254 -0.47 22.58 28.92
CA ARG A 254 -0.76 22.03 30.26
C ARG A 254 0.35 21.13 30.78
N ARG A 255 1.00 20.39 29.90
CA ARG A 255 2.14 19.52 30.24
C ARG A 255 3.47 20.29 30.34
N GLY A 256 3.48 21.59 30.01
CA GLY A 256 4.68 22.42 30.03
C GLY A 256 5.72 22.03 28.96
N LEU A 257 5.28 21.39 27.89
CA LEU A 257 6.14 20.93 26.79
C LEU A 257 6.42 22.05 25.77
N VAL A 258 5.41 22.88 25.52
CA VAL A 258 5.48 24.09 24.69
C VAL A 258 4.55 25.12 25.32
N THR A 259 5.05 26.32 25.61
CA THR A 259 4.19 27.40 26.12
C THR A 259 3.56 28.18 24.97
N GLY A 260 2.38 28.77 25.20
CA GLY A 260 1.73 29.65 24.22
C GLY A 260 2.66 30.74 23.67
N PRO A 261 3.39 31.49 24.52
CA PRO A 261 4.33 32.50 24.04
C PRO A 261 5.46 31.95 23.16
N GLU A 262 5.98 30.74 23.44
CA GLU A 262 7.01 30.10 22.60
C GLU A 262 6.45 29.68 21.23
N LEU A 263 5.21 29.21 21.20
CA LEU A 263 4.51 28.85 19.96
C LEU A 263 4.20 30.10 19.13
N ASP A 264 3.72 31.16 19.76
CA ASP A 264 3.42 32.45 19.13
C ASP A 264 4.69 33.07 18.52
N GLU A 265 5.79 33.08 19.27
CA GLU A 265 7.09 33.59 18.81
C GLU A 265 7.61 32.77 17.61
N THR A 266 7.52 31.45 17.68
CA THR A 266 7.96 30.58 16.57
C THR A 266 7.07 30.77 15.34
N THR A 267 5.77 30.95 15.52
CA THR A 267 4.80 31.21 14.44
C THR A 267 5.13 32.53 13.76
N TYR A 268 5.41 33.58 14.53
CA TYR A 268 5.86 34.87 14.01
C TYR A 268 7.14 34.73 13.16
N GLN A 269 8.15 34.01 13.65
CA GLN A 269 9.39 33.78 12.91
C GLN A 269 9.18 33.03 11.58
N PHE A 270 8.24 32.08 11.53
CA PHE A 270 7.86 31.40 10.28
C PHE A 270 7.09 32.31 9.32
N GLU A 271 6.10 33.07 9.82
CA GLU A 271 5.30 33.99 8.99
C GLU A 271 6.15 35.07 8.31
N PHE A 272 7.18 35.54 9.00
CA PHE A 272 8.08 36.59 8.51
C PHE A 272 9.39 36.05 7.90
N GLY A 273 9.53 34.73 7.74
CA GLY A 273 10.64 34.09 7.04
C GLY A 273 12.00 34.20 7.74
N GLU A 274 12.00 34.42 9.06
CA GLU A 274 13.22 34.43 9.89
C GLU A 274 13.72 33.01 10.18
N ARG A 275 12.90 31.99 9.88
CA ARG A 275 13.22 30.57 10.02
C ARG A 275 12.88 29.82 8.72
N ASP A 276 13.83 29.06 8.18
CA ASP A 276 13.65 28.23 6.97
C ASP A 276 12.74 27.01 7.24
N ASP A 277 11.93 26.65 6.24
CA ASP A 277 11.20 25.38 6.19
C ASP A 277 12.20 24.21 6.23
N VAL A 278 12.27 23.52 7.37
CA VAL A 278 13.01 22.25 7.45
C VAL A 278 12.16 21.19 6.74
N PHE A 279 12.52 20.87 5.49
CA PHE A 279 11.99 19.73 4.74
C PHE A 279 12.72 18.43 5.08
#